data_AF-A0A2N9YF76-F1
#
_entry.id   AF-A0A2N9YF76-F1
#
_cell.length_a   1.000
_cell.length_b   1.000
_cell.length_c   1.000
_cell.angle_alpha   90.00
_cell.angle_beta   90.00
_cell.angle_gamma   90.00
#
_symmetry.space_group_name_H-M   'P 1'
#
loop_
_entity.id
_entity.type
_entity.pdbx_description
1 polymer ?
#
loop_
_entity_poly.entity_id
_entity_poly.type
_entity_poly.pdbx_seq_one_letter_code
_entity_poly.pdbx_strand_id
1 'polypeptide(L)' 'MNLDKNLRKYLKRTGKSFAVQFIPEEDKWCVMVGESSTKADKLADALRSVWLEIPDFNDVVKG' A
#
# COMPACT_ATOMS: atom_id res chain seq x y z
N MET A 1 8.34 -0.47 13.03
CA MET A 1 7.17 -1.08 12.33
C MET A 1 7.69 -1.80 11.10
N ASN A 2 7.56 -3.13 11.03
CA ASN A 2 7.95 -3.91 9.85
C ASN A 2 6.80 -3.85 8.82
N LEU A 3 6.75 -2.77 8.04
CA LEU A 3 5.73 -2.54 7.01
C LEU A 3 5.61 -3.76 6.07
N ASP A 4 6.75 -4.35 5.71
CA ASP A 4 6.85 -5.57 4.89
C ASP A 4 6.13 -6.80 5.47
N LYS A 5 6.20 -7.03 6.78
CA LYS A 5 5.55 -8.20 7.40
C LYS A 5 4.03 -8.05 7.40
N ASN A 6 3.55 -6.85 7.70
CA ASN A 6 2.12 -6.56 7.72
C ASN A 6 1.52 -6.56 6.30
N LEU A 7 2.25 -6.01 5.33
CA LEU A 7 1.90 -6.07 3.91
C LEU A 7 1.69 -7.50 3.44
N ARG A 8 2.68 -8.37 3.67
CA ARG A 8 2.59 -9.78 3.25
C ARG A 8 1.42 -10.50 3.93
N LYS A 9 1.17 -10.22 5.21
CA LYS A 9 0.02 -10.80 5.94
C LYS A 9 -1.30 -10.32 5.36
N TYR A 10 -1.43 -9.02 5.09
CA TYR A 10 -2.62 -8.41 4.52
C TYR A 10 -2.93 -8.98 3.13
N LEU A 11 -1.97 -8.95 2.20
CA LEU A 11 -2.13 -9.47 0.84
C LEU A 11 -2.46 -10.96 0.84
N LYS A 12 -1.85 -11.76 1.74
CA LYS A 12 -2.14 -13.19 1.85
C LYS A 12 -3.55 -13.46 2.39
N ARG A 13 -4.06 -12.63 3.30
CA ARG A 13 -5.41 -12.79 3.88
C ARG A 13 -6.51 -12.30 2.96
N THR A 14 -6.29 -11.19 2.27
CA THR A 14 -7.32 -10.57 1.40
C THR A 14 -7.26 -11.06 -0.04
N GLY A 15 -6.11 -11.60 -0.49
CA GLY A 15 -5.89 -11.94 -1.89
C GLY A 15 -5.82 -10.73 -2.82
N LYS A 16 -5.77 -9.50 -2.27
CA LYS A 16 -5.70 -8.27 -3.06
C LYS A 16 -4.38 -8.18 -3.83
N SER A 17 -4.43 -7.59 -5.01
CA SER A 17 -3.26 -7.27 -5.82
C SER A 17 -2.44 -6.15 -5.15
N PHE A 18 -1.12 -6.18 -5.33
CA PHE A 18 -0.21 -5.12 -4.91
C PHE A 18 0.68 -4.73 -6.08
N ALA A 19 0.76 -3.44 -6.38
CA ALA A 19 1.60 -2.92 -7.43
C ALA A 19 2.24 -1.59 -7.01
N VAL A 20 3.46 -1.37 -7.46
CA VAL A 20 4.21 -0.13 -7.27
C VAL A 20 4.70 0.32 -8.62
N GLN A 21 4.44 1.58 -8.96
CA GLN A 21 4.85 2.18 -10.22
C GLN A 21 5.43 3.57 -9.96
N PHE A 22 6.55 3.88 -10.58
CA PHE A 22 7.05 5.25 -10.64
C PHE A 22 6.46 5.95 -11.86
N ILE A 23 5.86 7.12 -11.65
CA ILE A 23 5.26 7.98 -12.69
C ILE A 23 6.26 9.11 -12.96
N PRO A 24 7.09 9.00 -14.01
CA PRO A 24 8.15 9.97 -14.28
C PRO A 24 7.59 11.34 -14.68
N GLU A 25 6.39 11.40 -15.27
CA GLU A 25 5.73 12.66 -15.65
C GLU A 25 5.37 13.52 -14.43
N GLU A 26 5.10 12.89 -13.29
CA GLU A 26 4.72 13.56 -12.05
C GLU A 26 5.86 13.54 -11.01
N ASP A 27 6.99 12.89 -11.30
CA ASP A 27 8.08 12.58 -10.35
C ASP A 27 7.56 11.90 -9.06
N LYS A 28 6.56 11.01 -9.20
CA LYS A 28 5.85 10.42 -8.06
C LYS A 28 5.84 8.90 -8.08
N TRP A 29 5.82 8.32 -6.89
CA TRP A 29 5.55 6.91 -6.66
C TRP A 29 4.06 6.67 -6.47
N CYS A 30 3.50 5.81 -7.30
CA CYS A 30 2.14 5.30 -7.18
C CYS A 30 2.18 3.90 -6.56
N VAL A 31 1.43 3.71 -5.49
CA VAL A 31 1.23 2.41 -4.83
C VAL A 31 -0.25 2.05 -4.94
N MET A 32 -0.51 0.84 -5.42
CA MET A 32 -1.85 0.30 -5.62
C MET A 32 -2.02 -0.99 -4.82
N VAL A 33 -3.16 -1.11 -4.12
CA VAL A 33 -3.54 -2.28 -3.34
C VAL A 33 -5.00 -2.59 -3.58
N GLY A 34 -5.30 -3.60 -4.39
CA GLY A 34 -6.65 -3.85 -4.87
C GLY A 34 -7.18 -2.63 -5.65
N GLU A 35 -8.26 -2.04 -5.15
CA GLU A 35 -8.89 -0.84 -5.74
C GLU A 35 -8.35 0.49 -5.16
N SER A 36 -7.61 0.42 -4.05
CA SER A 36 -7.03 1.61 -3.40
C SER A 36 -5.71 1.98 -4.07
N SER A 37 -5.49 3.28 -4.30
CA SER A 37 -4.22 3.77 -4.85
C SER A 37 -3.82 5.10 -4.22
N THR A 38 -2.52 5.32 -4.05
CA THR A 38 -1.99 6.60 -3.54
C THR A 38 -0.70 6.97 -4.25
N LYS A 39 -0.49 8.28 -4.41
CA LYS A 39 0.71 8.84 -5.01
C LYS A 39 1.47 9.71 -4.01
N ALA A 40 2.79 9.62 -3.99
CA ALA A 40 3.65 10.52 -3.22
C ALA A 40 5.04 10.63 -3.83
N ASP A 41 5.77 11.71 -3.52
CA ASP A 41 7.11 11.97 -4.06
C ASP A 41 8.12 10.91 -3.58
N LYS A 42 7.89 10.31 -2.40
CA LYS A 42 8.69 9.21 -1.86
C LYS A 42 7.87 7.92 -1.80
N LEU A 43 8.49 6.81 -2.20
CA LEU A 43 7.89 5.48 -2.11
C LEU A 43 7.42 5.14 -0.69
N ALA A 44 8.18 5.51 0.33
CA ALA A 44 7.81 5.25 1.72
C ALA A 44 6.53 5.99 2.14
N ASP A 45 6.33 7.23 1.65
CA ASP A 45 5.14 8.01 1.92
C ASP A 45 3.94 7.47 1.16
N ALA A 46 4.11 7.08 -0.11
CA ALA A 46 3.05 6.44 -0.89
C ALA A 46 2.61 5.12 -0.24
N LEU A 47 3.56 4.29 0.21
CA LEU A 47 3.24 3.09 0.97
C LEU A 47 2.48 3.44 2.25
N ARG A 48 2.91 4.44 3.02
CA ARG A 48 2.21 4.79 4.26
C ARG A 48 0.80 5.29 4.01
N SER A 49 0.61 6.12 2.99
CA SER A 49 -0.68 6.69 2.62
C SER A 49 -1.66 5.62 2.15
N VAL A 50 -1.22 4.66 1.32
CA VAL A 50 -2.13 3.59 0.84
C VAL A 50 -2.71 2.79 2.00
N TRP A 51 -1.97 2.61 3.09
CA TRP A 51 -2.47 1.89 4.28
C TRP A 51 -3.50 2.68 5.08
N LEU A 52 -3.43 4.01 5.04
CA LEU A 52 -4.43 4.86 5.68
C LEU A 52 -5.73 4.89 4.88
N GLU A 53 -5.65 4.73 3.57
CA GLU A 53 -6.80 4.66 2.65
C GLU A 53 -7.51 3.30 2.67
N ILE A 54 -6.90 2.25 3.22
CA ILE A 54 -7.50 0.91 3.31
C ILE A 54 -8.15 0.75 4.69
N PRO A 55 -9.49 0.85 4.79
CA PRO A 55 -10.18 0.87 6.08
C PRO A 55 -10.03 -0.44 6.86
N ASP A 56 -9.93 -1.57 6.15
CA ASP A 56 -9.82 -2.91 6.72
C ASP A 56 -8.37 -3.34 7.06
N PHE A 57 -7.36 -2.52 6.74
CA PHE A 57 -5.96 -2.92 6.88
C PHE A 57 -5.58 -3.27 8.32
N ASN A 58 -5.92 -2.39 9.27
CA ASN A 58 -5.58 -2.61 10.69
C ASN A 58 -6.31 -3.81 11.28
N ASP A 59 -7.53 -4.09 10.84
CA ASP A 59 -8.33 -5.22 11.32
C ASP A 59 -7.74 -6.56 10.85
N VAL A 60 -7.46 -6.65 9.55
CA VAL A 60 -6.88 -7.86 8.92
C VAL A 60 -5.49 -8.19 9.47
N VAL A 61 -4.66 -7.17 9.74
CA VAL A 61 -3.30 -7.36 10.26
C VAL A 61 -3.29 -7.72 11.74
N LYS A 62 -4.23 -7.20 12.55
CA LYS A 62 -4.34 -7.51 13.99
C LYS A 62 -5.01 -8.86 14.28
N GLY A 63 -5.93 -9.30 13.43
CA GLY A 63 -6.60 -10.60 13.59
C GLY A 63 -5.70 -11.80 13.30
#